data_AF-A0A2H0BIJ6-F1
#
_entry.id   AF-A0A2H0BIJ6-F1
#
_cell.length_a   1.000
_cell.length_b   1.000
_cell.length_c   1.000
_cell.angle_alpha   90.00
_cell.angle_beta   90.00
_cell.angle_gamma   90.00
#
_symmetry.space_group_name_H-M   'P 1'
#
loop_
_entity.id
_entity.type
_entity.pdbx_description
1 polymer ?
#
loop_
_entity_poly.entity_id
_entity_poly.type
_entity_poly.pdbx_seq_one_letter_code
_entity_poly.pdbx_strand_id
1 'polypeptide(L)'
;MADNRPGYEYLTAYMLGKVIQDLTVKFCNRYIDIKSRTHDQMVQAARSNSQNVAEGYTNPSLKAYIKLAGIAYGSNEELTKDYQDFLRQRNLPIWDKNHSKVREFRDFRVVWVSLTTLNTPNLPNNPTEAANMLLTFCNLEGFLLKRL
;
A
#
# COMPACT_ATOMS: atom_id res chain seq x y z
N MET A 1 -5.00 -25.45 -16.36
CA MET A 1 -4.77 -25.79 -14.94
C MET A 1 -5.26 -24.60 -14.15
N ALA A 2 -6.23 -24.79 -13.23
CA ALA A 2 -6.60 -23.72 -12.33
C ALA A 2 -5.35 -23.42 -11.47
N ASP A 3 -4.84 -22.21 -11.59
CA ASP A 3 -3.61 -21.80 -10.94
C ASP A 3 -3.86 -21.74 -9.42
N ASN A 4 -3.31 -22.70 -8.68
CA ASN A 4 -3.62 -22.87 -7.25
C ASN A 4 -2.76 -21.92 -6.41
N ARG A 5 -3.13 -20.64 -6.38
CA ARG A 5 -2.47 -19.66 -5.52
C ARG A 5 -2.75 -19.93 -4.03
N PRO A 6 -1.83 -19.60 -3.12
CA PRO A 6 -2.11 -19.54 -1.70
C PRO A 6 -3.31 -18.63 -1.39
N GLY A 7 -4.13 -19.01 -0.40
CA GLY A 7 -5.37 -18.31 -0.08
C GLY A 7 -5.22 -16.81 0.21
N TYR A 8 -4.11 -16.38 0.82
CA TYR A 8 -3.83 -14.96 1.08
C TYR A 8 -3.65 -14.14 -0.20
N GLU A 9 -3.24 -14.74 -1.31
CA GLU A 9 -3.06 -14.03 -2.58
C GLU A 9 -4.40 -13.57 -3.19
N TYR A 10 -5.53 -14.09 -2.70
CA TYR A 10 -6.86 -13.64 -3.08
C TYR A 10 -7.41 -12.52 -2.18
N LEU A 11 -6.74 -12.20 -1.07
CA LEU A 11 -7.17 -11.12 -0.19
C LEU A 11 -6.93 -9.76 -0.87
N THR A 12 -7.96 -8.94 -0.97
CA THR A 12 -7.83 -7.59 -1.52
C THR A 12 -6.82 -6.75 -0.74
N ALA A 13 -6.73 -6.93 0.59
CA ALA A 13 -5.73 -6.28 1.42
C ALA A 13 -4.30 -6.64 0.99
N TYR A 14 -4.03 -7.93 0.75
CA TYR A 14 -2.73 -8.40 0.28
C TYR A 14 -2.39 -7.86 -1.11
N MET A 15 -3.31 -8.00 -2.06
CA MET A 15 -3.09 -7.56 -3.44
C MET A 15 -2.88 -6.04 -3.51
N LEU A 16 -3.69 -5.25 -2.80
CA LEU A 16 -3.52 -3.80 -2.77
C LEU A 16 -2.21 -3.41 -2.07
N GLY A 17 -1.82 -4.10 -1.00
CA GLY A 17 -0.53 -3.91 -0.33
C GLY A 17 0.66 -4.17 -1.26
N LYS A 18 0.59 -5.19 -2.13
CA LYS A 18 1.60 -5.44 -3.17
C LYS A 18 1.67 -4.32 -4.21
N VAL A 19 0.52 -3.80 -4.66
CA VAL A 19 0.46 -2.64 -5.56
C VAL A 19 1.09 -1.41 -4.89
N ILE A 20 0.75 -1.15 -3.62
CA ILE A 20 1.32 -0.06 -2.84
C ILE A 20 2.83 -0.22 -2.74
N GLN A 21 3.34 -1.41 -2.38
CA GLN A 21 4.78 -1.69 -2.31
C GLN A 21 5.52 -1.30 -3.60
N ASP A 22 5.05 -1.78 -4.75
CA ASP A 22 5.70 -1.51 -6.03
C ASP A 22 5.70 -0.02 -6.38
N LEU A 23 4.59 0.67 -6.08
CA LEU A 23 4.45 2.11 -6.30
C LEU A 23 5.27 2.93 -5.31
N THR A 24 5.38 2.51 -4.05
CA THR A 24 6.21 3.16 -3.03
C THR A 24 7.68 3.10 -3.43
N VAL A 25 8.17 1.97 -3.92
CA VAL A 25 9.55 1.88 -4.43
C VAL A 25 9.78 2.89 -5.56
N LYS A 26 8.86 2.96 -6.54
CA LYS A 26 8.94 3.94 -7.64
C LYS A 26 8.87 5.39 -7.14
N PHE A 27 8.01 5.67 -6.16
CA PHE A 27 7.84 6.99 -5.56
C PHE A 27 9.09 7.43 -4.81
N CYS A 28 9.62 6.57 -3.94
CA CYS A 28 10.82 6.84 -3.16
C CYS A 28 12.03 7.07 -4.06
N ASN A 29 12.24 6.22 -5.07
CA ASN A 29 13.33 6.41 -6.04
C ASN A 29 13.24 7.72 -6.83
N ARG A 30 12.05 8.31 -6.95
CA ARG A 30 11.82 9.54 -7.72
C ARG A 30 11.87 10.80 -6.86
N TYR A 31 11.36 10.76 -5.63
CA TYR A 31 11.08 11.97 -4.85
C TYR A 31 11.74 12.00 -3.47
N ILE A 32 12.36 10.90 -3.04
CA ILE A 32 13.05 10.78 -1.76
C ILE A 32 14.52 10.47 -2.03
N ASP A 33 15.44 11.14 -1.32
CA ASP A 33 16.86 10.84 -1.44
C ASP A 33 17.12 9.37 -1.07
N ILE A 34 17.74 8.63 -2.00
CA ILE A 34 18.07 7.21 -1.85
C ILE A 34 18.98 6.91 -0.66
N LYS A 35 19.73 7.90 -0.18
CA LYS A 35 20.59 7.77 1.01
C LYS A 35 19.88 8.14 2.31
N SER A 36 18.64 8.65 2.23
CA SER A 36 17.90 9.08 3.41
C SER A 36 17.28 7.90 4.14
N ARG A 37 17.25 8.00 5.48
CA ARG A 37 16.54 7.04 6.33
C ARG A 37 15.05 6.94 5.98
N THR A 38 14.44 8.03 5.53
CA THR A 38 13.04 8.08 5.10
C THR A 38 12.79 7.18 3.89
N HIS A 39 13.71 7.10 2.92
CA HIS A 39 13.56 6.20 1.77
C HIS A 39 13.44 4.74 2.24
N ASP A 40 14.39 4.30 3.05
CA ASP A 40 14.40 2.95 3.61
C ASP A 40 13.14 2.66 4.43
N GLN A 41 12.72 3.59 5.29
CA GLN A 41 11.55 3.43 6.16
C GLN A 41 10.28 3.25 5.34
N MET A 42 10.02 4.10 4.35
CA MET A 42 8.83 4.00 3.51
C MET A 42 8.81 2.68 2.72
N VAL A 43 9.94 2.29 2.12
CA VAL A 43 10.04 1.03 1.36
C VAL A 43 9.83 -0.19 2.28
N GLN A 44 10.39 -0.18 3.49
CA GLN A 44 10.20 -1.27 4.45
C GLN A 44 8.77 -1.32 5.00
N ALA A 45 8.16 -0.18 5.31
CA ALA A 45 6.76 -0.12 5.75
C ALA A 45 5.84 -0.71 4.67
N ALA A 46 5.99 -0.30 3.41
CA ALA A 46 5.19 -0.84 2.31
C ALA A 46 5.39 -2.34 2.08
N ARG A 47 6.62 -2.85 2.25
CA ARG A 47 6.91 -4.29 2.20
C ARG A 47 6.26 -5.05 3.35
N SER A 48 6.35 -4.49 4.56
CA SER A 48 5.85 -5.10 5.81
C SER A 48 4.35 -5.40 5.77
N ASN A 49 3.54 -4.52 5.16
CA ASN A 49 2.08 -4.68 5.10
C ASN A 49 1.67 -6.04 4.52
N SER A 50 2.03 -6.29 3.25
CA SER A 50 1.64 -7.52 2.54
C SER A 50 2.30 -8.78 3.13
N GLN A 51 3.52 -8.67 3.67
CA GLN A 51 4.22 -9.79 4.29
C GLN A 51 3.53 -10.26 5.57
N ASN A 52 3.18 -9.34 6.47
CA ASN A 52 2.47 -9.70 7.69
C ASN A 52 1.07 -10.27 7.41
N VAL A 53 0.39 -9.83 6.35
CA VAL A 53 -0.87 -10.45 5.91
C VAL A 53 -0.65 -11.90 5.48
N ALA A 54 0.37 -12.18 4.66
CA ALA A 54 0.67 -13.54 4.22
C ALA A 54 1.12 -14.43 5.39
N GLU A 55 2.06 -13.96 6.20
CA GLU A 55 2.55 -14.67 7.39
C GLU A 55 1.40 -14.96 8.36
N GLY A 56 0.55 -13.97 8.62
CA GLY A 56 -0.63 -14.12 9.46
C GLY A 56 -1.55 -15.22 8.94
N TYR A 57 -1.93 -15.14 7.67
CA TYR A 57 -2.85 -16.10 7.04
C TYR A 57 -2.31 -17.54 7.07
N THR A 58 -1.01 -17.72 6.90
CA THR A 58 -0.37 -19.03 6.95
C THR A 58 -0.15 -19.57 8.36
N ASN A 59 -0.39 -18.75 9.39
CA ASN A 59 -0.13 -19.13 10.78
C ASN A 59 -1.28 -20.00 11.34
N PRO A 60 -0.99 -21.15 11.96
CA PRO A 60 -2.04 -21.99 12.56
C PRO A 60 -2.69 -21.38 13.81
N SER A 61 -2.10 -20.34 14.40
CA SER A 61 -2.59 -19.70 15.63
C SER A 61 -3.38 -18.42 15.33
N LEU A 62 -4.64 -18.38 15.78
CA LEU A 62 -5.48 -17.18 15.71
C LEU A 62 -4.83 -15.98 16.43
N LYS A 63 -4.14 -16.22 17.55
CA LYS A 63 -3.41 -15.16 18.28
C LYS A 63 -2.31 -14.54 17.41
N ALA A 64 -1.57 -15.37 16.68
CA ALA A 64 -0.51 -14.89 15.79
C ALA A 64 -1.10 -14.18 14.57
N TYR A 65 -2.20 -14.71 13.99
CA TYR A 65 -2.95 -14.05 12.93
C TYR A 65 -3.36 -12.63 13.31
N ILE A 66 -4.06 -12.46 14.44
CA ILE A 66 -4.51 -11.15 14.94
C ILE A 66 -3.32 -10.21 15.17
N LYS A 67 -2.22 -10.72 15.75
CA LYS A 67 -1.02 -9.92 15.98
C LYS A 67 -0.41 -9.42 14.67
N LEU A 68 -0.26 -10.29 13.67
CA LEU A 68 0.36 -9.96 12.38
C LEU A 68 -0.54 -9.04 11.55
N ALA A 69 -1.86 -9.24 11.57
CA ALA A 69 -2.82 -8.28 11.01
C ALA A 69 -2.69 -6.88 11.65
N GLY A 70 -2.51 -6.83 12.98
CA GLY A 70 -2.22 -5.59 13.71
C GLY A 70 -0.91 -4.91 13.29
N ILE A 71 0.16 -5.69 13.07
CA ILE A 71 1.44 -5.18 12.58
C ILE A 71 1.29 -4.66 11.14
N ALA A 72 0.59 -5.38 10.26
CA ALA A 72 0.32 -4.93 8.90
C ALA A 72 -0.43 -3.58 8.90
N TYR A 73 -1.44 -3.44 9.76
CA TYR A 73 -2.16 -2.18 9.94
C TYR A 73 -1.25 -1.06 10.46
N GLY A 74 -0.40 -1.34 11.46
CA GLY A 74 0.57 -0.37 11.99
C GLY A 74 1.54 0.13 10.92
N SER A 75 2.11 -0.77 10.11
CA SER A 75 3.01 -0.41 9.01
C SER A 75 2.29 0.40 7.92
N ASN A 76 1.02 0.12 7.63
CA ASN A 76 0.21 0.93 6.72
C ASN A 76 -0.05 2.34 7.26
N GLU A 77 -0.30 2.49 8.56
CA GLU A 77 -0.48 3.80 9.21
C GLU A 77 0.81 4.62 9.21
N GLU A 78 1.97 3.99 9.42
CA GLU A 78 3.28 4.64 9.28
C GLU A 78 3.48 5.17 7.86
N LEU A 79 3.28 4.32 6.85
CA LEU A 79 3.40 4.72 5.44
C LEU A 79 2.40 5.81 5.04
N THR A 80 1.17 5.76 5.57
CA THR A 80 0.15 6.80 5.38
C THR A 80 0.65 8.15 5.89
N LYS A 81 1.25 8.19 7.08
CA LYS A 81 1.83 9.40 7.66
C LYS A 81 3.03 9.88 6.87
N ASP A 82 3.87 8.99 6.35
CA ASP A 82 5.00 9.38 5.50
C ASP A 82 4.54 10.13 4.24
N TYR A 83 3.45 9.71 3.59
CA TYR A 83 2.87 10.45 2.46
C TYR A 83 2.27 11.80 2.88
N GLN A 84 1.61 11.86 4.03
CA GLN A 84 1.09 13.13 4.58
C GLN A 84 2.24 14.10 4.90
N ASP A 85 3.32 13.62 5.50
CA ASP A 85 4.51 14.41 5.81
C ASP A 85 5.23 14.86 4.54
N PHE A 86 5.35 13.99 3.53
CA PHE A 86 5.89 14.36 2.22
C PHE A 86 5.14 15.56 1.63
N LEU A 87 3.80 15.51 1.63
CA LEU A 87 2.94 16.58 1.12
C LEU A 87 3.08 17.85 1.97
N ARG A 88 2.93 17.72 3.29
CA ARG A 88 2.99 18.84 4.25
C ARG A 88 4.32 19.58 4.21
N GLN A 89 5.44 18.87 4.27
CA GLN A 89 6.79 19.47 4.31
C GLN A 89 7.16 20.18 3.00
N ARG A 90 6.48 19.83 1.90
CA ARG A 90 6.70 20.43 0.57
C ARG A 90 5.60 21.43 0.18
N ASN A 91 4.70 21.79 1.11
CA ASN A 91 3.54 22.66 0.86
C ASN A 91 2.67 22.20 -0.31
N LEU A 92 2.53 20.88 -0.50
CA LEU A 92 1.66 20.29 -1.51
C LEU A 92 0.30 19.95 -0.87
N PRO A 93 -0.83 20.18 -1.57
CA PRO A 93 -2.14 19.96 -1.00
C PRO A 93 -2.42 18.46 -0.80
N ILE A 94 -3.00 18.13 0.34
CA ILE A 94 -3.71 16.85 0.54
C ILE A 94 -5.12 17.03 -0.02
N TRP A 95 -5.51 16.15 -0.93
CA TRP A 95 -6.82 16.19 -1.56
C TRP A 95 -7.88 15.57 -0.66
N ASP A 96 -9.03 16.22 -0.54
CA ASP A 96 -10.15 15.69 0.20
C ASP A 96 -10.87 14.57 -0.56
N LYS A 97 -11.77 13.86 0.13
CA LYS A 97 -12.51 12.72 -0.42
C LYS A 97 -13.37 13.04 -1.66
N ASN A 98 -13.75 14.31 -1.87
CA ASN A 98 -14.55 14.78 -2.99
C ASN A 98 -13.70 15.36 -4.12
N HIS A 99 -12.38 15.32 -4.05
CA HIS A 99 -11.53 15.66 -5.18
C HIS A 99 -11.75 14.65 -6.33
N SER A 100 -11.85 15.12 -7.57
CA SER A 100 -12.17 14.27 -8.73
C SER A 100 -11.18 13.12 -8.91
N LYS A 101 -9.89 13.40 -8.75
CA LYS A 101 -8.83 12.39 -8.79
C LYS A 101 -8.90 11.39 -7.65
N VAL A 102 -9.27 11.81 -6.43
CA VAL A 102 -9.42 10.89 -5.31
C VAL A 102 -10.57 9.91 -5.57
N ARG A 103 -11.67 10.36 -6.19
CA ARG A 103 -12.73 9.46 -6.65
C ARG A 103 -12.22 8.45 -7.68
N GLU A 104 -11.50 8.92 -8.70
CA GLU A 104 -10.89 8.06 -9.73
C GLU A 104 -9.99 6.98 -9.10
N PHE A 105 -9.13 7.35 -8.16
CA PHE A 105 -8.26 6.40 -7.46
C PHE A 105 -9.05 5.40 -6.61
N ARG A 106 -10.15 5.83 -5.97
CA ARG A 106 -11.02 4.94 -5.18
C ARG A 106 -11.79 3.93 -6.03
N ASP A 107 -11.95 4.19 -7.32
CA ASP A 107 -12.60 3.27 -8.25
C ASP A 107 -11.66 2.16 -8.73
N PHE A 108 -10.35 2.26 -8.46
CA PHE A 108 -9.39 1.20 -8.73
C PHE A 108 -9.80 -0.11 -8.03
N ARG A 109 -9.76 -1.21 -8.79
CA ARG A 109 -10.00 -2.58 -8.30
C ARG A 109 -8.79 -3.42 -8.64
N VAL A 110 -8.11 -3.92 -7.61
CA VAL A 110 -6.92 -4.73 -7.78
C VAL A 110 -7.29 -6.16 -8.19
N VAL A 111 -6.64 -6.67 -9.23
CA VAL A 111 -6.80 -8.03 -9.74
C VAL A 111 -5.48 -8.56 -10.27
N TRP A 112 -5.33 -9.88 -10.26
CA TRP A 112 -4.27 -10.58 -10.98
C TRP A 112 -4.55 -10.54 -12.48
N VAL A 113 -3.61 -10.03 -13.28
CA VAL A 113 -3.68 -10.03 -14.75
C VAL A 113 -2.85 -11.17 -15.36
N SER A 114 -1.95 -11.75 -14.59
CA SER A 114 -1.16 -12.94 -14.94
C SER A 114 -0.85 -13.74 -13.67
N LEU A 115 -0.15 -14.87 -13.80
CA LEU A 115 0.29 -15.71 -12.68
C LEU A 115 1.10 -14.90 -11.64
N THR A 116 1.87 -13.90 -12.08
CA THR A 116 2.84 -13.18 -11.23
C THR A 116 2.62 -11.67 -11.20
N THR A 117 1.59 -11.14 -11.85
CA THR A 117 1.43 -9.69 -12.05
C THR A 117 0.04 -9.21 -11.68
N LEU A 118 -0.02 -8.15 -10.87
CA LEU A 118 -1.23 -7.39 -10.58
C LEU A 118 -1.41 -6.25 -11.60
N ASN A 119 -2.63 -5.76 -11.75
CA ASN A 119 -2.94 -4.57 -12.56
C ASN A 119 -2.42 -3.25 -11.94
N THR A 120 -1.14 -3.21 -11.54
CA THR A 120 -0.49 -2.04 -10.93
C THR A 120 -0.56 -0.83 -11.88
N PRO A 121 -1.26 0.25 -11.50
CA PRO A 121 -1.37 1.45 -12.34
C PRO A 121 -0.04 2.17 -12.48
N ASN A 122 0.06 3.09 -13.43
CA ASN A 122 1.23 3.96 -13.54
C ASN A 122 1.24 5.00 -12.41
N LEU A 123 2.42 5.24 -11.83
CA LEU A 123 2.61 6.32 -10.87
C LEU A 123 2.62 7.67 -11.60
N PRO A 124 1.75 8.63 -11.25
CA PRO A 124 1.74 9.98 -11.82
C PRO A 124 3.12 10.64 -11.73
N ASN A 125 3.46 11.47 -12.73
CA ASN A 125 4.74 12.19 -12.74
C ASN A 125 4.71 13.47 -11.89
N ASN A 126 3.51 13.97 -11.55
CA ASN A 126 3.35 15.09 -10.63
C ASN A 126 3.46 14.58 -9.17
N PRO A 127 4.34 15.17 -8.33
CA PRO A 127 4.55 14.69 -6.96
C PRO A 127 3.31 14.81 -6.06
N THR A 128 2.47 15.83 -6.26
CA THR A 128 1.21 16.01 -5.53
C THR A 128 0.23 14.90 -5.86
N GLU A 129 0.02 14.64 -7.16
CA GLU A 129 -0.90 13.60 -7.61
C GLU A 129 -0.41 12.20 -7.21
N ALA A 130 0.89 11.93 -7.36
CA ALA A 130 1.51 10.66 -6.98
C ALA A 130 1.36 10.37 -5.49
N ALA A 131 1.66 11.34 -4.63
CA ALA A 131 1.53 11.19 -3.18
C ALA A 131 0.06 11.06 -2.76
N ASN A 132 -0.87 11.82 -3.35
CA ASN A 132 -2.30 11.71 -3.05
C ASN A 132 -2.91 10.39 -3.55
N MET A 133 -2.43 9.85 -4.67
CA MET A 133 -2.81 8.52 -5.15
C MET A 133 -2.39 7.44 -4.14
N LEU A 134 -1.12 7.45 -3.72
CA LEU A 134 -0.60 6.49 -2.75
C LEU A 134 -1.26 6.64 -1.38
N LEU A 135 -1.47 7.87 -0.92
CA LEU A 135 -2.25 8.15 0.29
C LEU A 135 -3.68 7.60 0.19
N THR A 136 -4.33 7.73 -0.96
CA THR A 136 -5.66 7.15 -1.19
C THR A 136 -5.62 5.63 -1.11
N PHE A 137 -4.63 4.99 -1.72
CA PHE A 137 -4.47 3.54 -1.67
C PHE A 137 -4.15 3.04 -0.25
N CYS A 138 -3.28 3.72 0.49
CA CYS A 138 -3.01 3.37 1.89
C CYS A 138 -4.27 3.47 2.75
N ASN A 139 -5.10 4.50 2.57
CA ASN A 139 -6.38 4.62 3.28
C ASN A 139 -7.36 3.48 2.94
N LEU A 140 -7.40 3.04 1.68
CA LEU A 140 -8.21 1.89 1.28
C LEU A 140 -7.68 0.59 1.87
N GLU A 141 -6.36 0.36 1.81
CA GLU A 141 -5.70 -0.81 2.40
C GLU A 141 -5.91 -0.85 3.91
N GLY A 142 -5.68 0.25 4.63
CA GLY A 142 -5.88 0.34 6.08
C GLY A 142 -7.31 0.00 6.50
N PHE A 143 -8.32 0.38 5.70
CA PHE A 143 -9.71 -0.02 5.92
C PHE A 143 -9.94 -1.53 5.72
N LEU A 144 -9.28 -2.14 4.74
CA LEU A 144 -9.34 -3.59 4.51
C LEU A 144 -8.59 -4.37 5.60
N LEU A 145 -7.42 -3.89 6.03
CA LEU A 145 -6.60 -4.52 7.07
C LEU A 145 -7.32 -4.57 8.43
N LYS A 146 -8.13 -3.57 8.77
CA LYS A 146 -8.98 -3.59 9.99
C LYS A 146 -10.05 -4.68 10.00
N ARG A 147 -10.27 -5.38 8.87
CA ARG A 147 -11.32 -6.38 8.68
C ARG A 147 -10.77 -7.79 8.41
N LEU A 148 -9.45 -7.94 8.47
CA LEU A 148 -8.80 -9.23 8.61
C LEU A 148 -9.02 -9.71 10.06
#